data_AF-A0A1I5F783-F1
#
_entry.id   AF-A0A1I5F783-F1
#
_cell.length_a   1.000
_cell.length_b   1.000
_cell.length_c   1.000
_cell.angle_alpha   90.00
_cell.angle_beta   90.00
_cell.angle_gamma   90.00
#
_symmetry.space_group_name_H-M   'P 1'
#
loop_
_entity.id
_entity.type
_entity.pdbx_description
1 polymer ?
#
loop_
_entity_poly.entity_id
_entity_poly.type
_entity_poly.pdbx_seq_one_letter_code
_entity_poly.pdbx_strand_id
1 'polypeptide(L)'
;MKLKKKIKILILSLCFCTMFSSSIIFAANHDFYFTFDSKDSSQVQAAYYQKSDNEQKWYITIDEYYKNTTTKNTMSSSNVFACTMRRRYNDNVDRWHTFSNYVSSYGIDYATKVSQYDEMRIEGKKDSTSSSTSQLRVSGRFAP
;
A
#
# COMPACT_ATOMS: atom_id res chain seq x y z
N MET A 1 -37.56 -49.65 7.59
CA MET A 1 -37.66 -48.26 7.08
C MET A 1 -36.76 -47.26 7.83
N LYS A 2 -35.46 -47.56 8.05
CA LYS A 2 -34.57 -46.69 8.87
C LYS A 2 -33.18 -46.37 8.26
N LEU A 3 -32.77 -47.03 7.17
CA LEU A 3 -31.47 -46.79 6.53
C LEU A 3 -31.51 -45.65 5.49
N LYS A 4 -32.60 -45.55 4.71
CA LYS A 4 -32.75 -44.54 3.64
C LYS A 4 -32.84 -43.08 4.15
N LYS A 5 -33.26 -42.86 5.41
CA LYS A 5 -33.31 -41.51 6.02
C LYS A 5 -31.94 -41.01 6.47
N LYS A 6 -31.02 -41.89 6.86
CA LYS A 6 -29.68 -41.50 7.34
C LYS A 6 -28.73 -41.08 6.21
N ILE A 7 -28.87 -41.67 5.02
CA ILE A 7 -28.05 -41.36 3.84
C ILE A 7 -28.38 -39.97 3.27
N LYS A 8 -29.66 -39.54 3.30
CA LYS A 8 -30.05 -38.20 2.83
C LYS A 8 -29.49 -37.07 3.68
N ILE A 9 -29.33 -37.28 4.99
CA ILE A 9 -28.77 -36.28 5.92
C ILE A 9 -27.25 -36.14 5.74
N LEU A 10 -26.56 -37.24 5.40
CA LEU A 10 -25.12 -37.23 5.16
C LEU A 10 -24.76 -36.51 3.85
N ILE A 11 -25.57 -36.67 2.80
CA ILE A 11 -25.36 -35.99 1.51
C ILE A 11 -25.66 -34.49 1.61
N LEU A 12 -26.66 -34.09 2.41
CA LEU A 12 -26.98 -32.66 2.60
C LEU A 12 -25.94 -31.92 3.46
N SER A 13 -25.20 -32.63 4.34
CA SER A 13 -24.09 -32.05 5.11
C SER A 13 -22.79 -31.93 4.32
N LEU A 14 -22.63 -32.66 3.21
CA LEU A 14 -21.41 -32.57 2.39
C LEU A 14 -21.46 -31.38 1.40
N CYS A 15 -22.65 -30.92 1.02
CA CYS A 15 -22.82 -29.75 0.14
C CYS A 15 -22.76 -28.40 0.88
N PHE A 16 -22.83 -28.37 2.22
CA PHE A 16 -22.75 -27.13 3.00
C PHE A 16 -21.31 -26.72 3.37
N CYS A 17 -20.35 -27.64 3.24
CA CYS A 17 -18.94 -27.40 3.56
C CYS A 17 -18.11 -26.84 2.39
N THR A 18 -18.67 -26.73 1.18
CA THR A 18 -17.95 -26.24 -0.01
C THR A 18 -18.26 -24.79 -0.37
N MET A 19 -19.18 -24.12 0.35
CA MET A 19 -19.50 -22.71 0.10
C MET A 19 -18.66 -21.70 0.91
N PHE A 20 -17.73 -22.16 1.75
CA PHE A 20 -16.80 -21.30 2.49
C PHE A 20 -15.41 -21.16 1.86
N SER A 21 -15.22 -21.69 0.66
CA SER A 21 -14.11 -21.29 -0.20
C SER A 21 -14.61 -20.35 -1.27
N SER A 22 -15.27 -19.27 -0.86
CA SER A 22 -15.01 -17.99 -1.53
C SER A 22 -13.54 -17.70 -1.25
N SER A 23 -12.65 -18.28 -2.05
CA SER A 23 -11.37 -17.65 -2.33
C SER A 23 -11.74 -16.25 -2.76
N ILE A 24 -11.59 -15.30 -1.84
CA ILE A 24 -11.46 -13.91 -2.20
C ILE A 24 -10.27 -13.97 -3.13
N ILE A 25 -10.53 -13.96 -4.43
CA ILE A 25 -9.54 -13.67 -5.44
C ILE A 25 -9.22 -12.21 -5.10
N PHE A 26 -8.30 -12.02 -4.15
CA PHE A 26 -7.72 -10.74 -3.86
C PHE A 26 -7.19 -10.28 -5.21
N ALA A 27 -7.82 -9.24 -5.74
CA ALA A 27 -7.41 -8.59 -6.96
C ALA A 27 -5.90 -8.41 -6.89
N ALA A 28 -5.21 -8.74 -7.98
CA ALA A 28 -3.80 -8.43 -8.13
C ALA A 28 -3.60 -6.98 -7.66
N ASN A 29 -2.94 -6.81 -6.50
CA ASN A 29 -2.69 -5.50 -5.92
C ASN A 29 -2.00 -4.67 -7.00
N HIS A 30 -2.70 -3.68 -7.53
CA HIS A 30 -2.16 -2.82 -8.57
C HIS A 30 -1.16 -1.88 -7.89
N ASP A 31 0.05 -2.38 -7.70
CA ASP A 31 1.17 -1.61 -7.19
C ASP A 31 1.63 -0.61 -8.26
N PHE A 32 1.60 0.67 -7.92
CA PHE A 32 2.11 1.75 -8.74
C PHE A 32 3.51 2.14 -8.31
N TYR A 33 4.39 2.38 -9.27
CA TYR A 33 5.76 2.76 -8.97
C TYR A 33 5.88 4.23 -8.63
N PHE A 34 6.71 4.55 -7.64
CA PHE A 34 7.15 5.90 -7.37
C PHE A 34 8.68 5.98 -7.32
N THR A 35 9.19 7.17 -7.65
CA THR A 35 10.59 7.54 -7.48
C THR A 35 10.63 8.94 -6.87
N PHE A 36 11.41 9.08 -5.82
CA PHE A 36 11.72 10.34 -5.17
C PHE A 36 13.23 10.53 -5.27
N ASP A 37 13.63 11.68 -5.80
CA ASP A 37 15.03 12.06 -5.87
C ASP A 37 15.17 13.55 -5.62
N SER A 38 15.49 13.92 -4.38
CA SER A 38 15.68 15.32 -4.02
C SER A 38 16.66 15.49 -2.87
N LYS A 39 17.36 16.62 -2.90
CA LYS A 39 18.21 17.09 -1.80
C LYS A 39 17.43 17.93 -0.80
N ASP A 40 16.34 18.56 -1.26
CA ASP A 40 15.55 19.51 -0.50
C ASP A 40 14.23 18.90 -0.04
N SER A 41 13.53 19.57 0.87
CA SER A 41 12.20 19.16 1.34
C SER A 41 11.08 19.37 0.30
N SER A 42 11.43 19.53 -0.97
CA SER A 42 10.48 19.66 -2.08
C SER A 42 9.67 18.38 -2.23
N GLN A 43 8.38 18.54 -2.45
CA GLN A 43 7.44 17.42 -2.58
C GLN A 43 7.50 16.87 -4.01
N VAL A 44 7.62 15.56 -4.16
CA VAL A 44 7.52 14.88 -5.46
C VAL A 44 6.19 14.14 -5.54
N GLN A 45 5.49 14.44 -6.64
CA GLN A 45 4.16 14.01 -7.07
C GLN A 45 4.17 12.65 -7.78
N ALA A 46 3.53 11.58 -7.29
CA ALA A 46 3.13 10.49 -8.20
C ALA A 46 1.87 10.88 -9.00
N ALA A 47 1.57 10.13 -10.06
CA ALA A 47 0.29 10.26 -10.76
C ALA A 47 -0.88 9.79 -9.87
N TYR A 48 -2.09 10.18 -10.24
CA TYR A 48 -3.31 9.74 -9.58
C TYR A 48 -3.72 8.35 -10.07
N TYR A 49 -4.13 7.51 -9.13
CA TYR A 49 -4.61 6.16 -9.37
C TYR A 49 -5.80 5.83 -8.46
N GLN A 50 -6.72 5.01 -8.95
CA GLN A 50 -7.83 4.50 -8.16
C GLN A 50 -7.38 3.30 -7.33
N LYS A 51 -8.06 3.06 -6.21
CA LYS A 51 -7.86 1.84 -5.41
C LYS A 51 -8.28 0.62 -6.22
N SER A 52 -7.60 -0.51 -6.00
CA SER A 52 -8.02 -1.80 -6.55
C SER A 52 -8.99 -2.56 -5.64
N ASP A 53 -9.24 -2.06 -4.43
CA ASP A 53 -10.03 -2.72 -3.39
C ASP A 53 -10.92 -1.74 -2.60
N ASN A 54 -11.59 -2.27 -1.58
CA ASN A 54 -12.43 -1.50 -0.65
C ASN A 54 -11.79 -1.35 0.75
N GLU A 55 -10.51 -1.67 0.90
CA GLU A 55 -9.83 -1.59 2.19
C GLU A 55 -9.64 -0.12 2.63
N GLN A 56 -9.76 0.13 3.94
CA GLN A 56 -9.54 1.46 4.53
C GLN A 56 -8.08 1.68 4.93
N LYS A 57 -7.17 1.19 4.09
CA LYS A 57 -5.73 1.37 4.20
C LYS A 57 -5.12 1.43 2.81
N TRP A 58 -3.93 1.97 2.74
CA TRP A 58 -3.05 1.88 1.59
C TRP A 58 -1.76 1.16 1.97
N TYR A 59 -1.06 0.64 0.97
CA TYR A 59 0.16 -0.12 1.18
C TYR A 59 1.34 0.58 0.53
N ILE A 60 2.50 0.52 1.19
CA ILE A 60 3.77 0.97 0.66
C ILE A 60 4.83 -0.14 0.75
N THR A 61 5.60 -0.25 -0.32
CA THR A 61 6.86 -0.98 -0.34
C THR A 61 7.96 0.00 -0.71
N ILE A 62 9.01 0.07 0.10
CA ILE A 62 10.19 0.86 -0.22
C ILE A 62 11.33 -0.12 -0.52
N ASP A 63 11.76 -0.14 -1.78
CA ASP A 63 12.73 -1.11 -2.26
C ASP A 63 14.13 -0.76 -1.74
N GLU A 64 15.02 -1.76 -1.61
CA GLU A 64 16.42 -1.50 -1.22
C GLU A 64 17.20 -0.82 -2.37
N TYR A 65 16.90 -1.22 -3.60
CA TYR A 65 17.56 -0.73 -4.81
C TYR A 65 16.67 0.26 -5.54
N TYR A 66 17.28 1.36 -5.99
CA TYR A 66 16.61 2.38 -6.77
C TYR A 66 16.15 1.80 -8.12
N LYS A 67 14.90 2.06 -8.50
CA LYS A 67 14.17 1.48 -9.64
C LYS A 67 15.05 1.15 -10.85
N ASN A 68 15.08 -0.12 -11.25
CA ASN A 68 15.82 -0.63 -12.42
C ASN A 68 17.31 -0.29 -12.41
N THR A 69 17.91 -0.07 -11.24
CA THR A 69 19.35 0.19 -11.08
C THR A 69 19.97 -0.75 -10.06
N THR A 70 21.30 -0.81 -10.04
CA THR A 70 22.10 -1.47 -8.99
C THR A 70 22.42 -0.54 -7.83
N THR A 71 21.96 0.71 -7.87
CA THR A 71 22.25 1.70 -6.83
C THR A 71 21.24 1.58 -5.71
N LYS A 72 21.70 1.54 -4.46
CA LYS A 72 20.80 1.51 -3.30
C LYS A 72 20.06 2.84 -3.10
N ASN A 73 18.85 2.75 -2.60
CA ASN A 73 18.15 3.88 -2.02
C ASN A 73 18.96 4.43 -0.84
N THR A 74 18.98 5.74 -0.67
CA THR A 74 19.88 6.42 0.29
C THR A 74 19.24 6.69 1.65
N MET A 75 18.10 6.05 1.95
CA MET A 75 17.45 6.16 3.26
C MET A 75 18.34 5.66 4.38
N SER A 76 18.27 6.33 5.52
CA SER A 76 18.92 5.93 6.76
C SER A 76 18.27 6.64 7.95
N SER A 77 18.76 6.37 9.16
CA SER A 77 18.35 7.11 10.37
C SER A 77 18.63 8.62 10.31
N SER A 78 19.56 9.06 9.46
CA SER A 78 19.88 10.49 9.25
C SER A 78 19.30 11.05 7.95
N ASN A 79 18.78 10.19 7.06
CA ASN A 79 18.25 10.56 5.75
C ASN A 79 16.84 9.97 5.58
N VAL A 80 15.85 10.67 6.12
CA VAL A 80 14.50 10.14 6.38
C VAL A 80 13.55 10.55 5.26
N PHE A 81 12.83 9.56 4.74
CA PHE A 81 11.76 9.77 3.77
C PHE A 81 10.44 10.03 4.49
N ALA A 82 9.74 11.09 4.13
CA ALA A 82 8.37 11.33 4.56
C ALA A 82 7.43 11.18 3.37
N CYS A 83 6.31 10.47 3.55
CA CYS A 83 5.27 10.38 2.54
C CYS A 83 3.87 10.43 3.12
N THR A 84 2.90 10.78 2.28
CA THR A 84 1.48 10.79 2.62
C THR A 84 0.67 10.38 1.39
N MET A 85 -0.49 9.79 1.60
CA MET A 85 -1.48 9.64 0.53
C MET A 85 -2.33 10.92 0.39
N ARG A 86 -2.62 11.33 -0.84
CA ARG A 86 -3.53 12.46 -1.14
C ARG A 86 -4.65 11.99 -2.04
N ARG A 87 -5.84 12.55 -1.86
CA ARG A 87 -6.97 12.36 -2.78
C ARG A 87 -7.11 13.60 -3.65
N ARG A 88 -7.39 13.41 -4.93
CA ARG A 88 -7.45 14.46 -5.97
C ARG A 88 -8.22 15.74 -5.59
N TYR A 89 -9.26 15.61 -4.78
CA TYR A 89 -10.13 16.71 -4.38
C TYR A 89 -10.10 17.00 -2.86
N ASN A 90 -9.31 16.26 -2.08
CA ASN A 90 -9.21 16.42 -0.63
C ASN A 90 -7.92 15.80 -0.07
N ASP A 91 -7.08 16.62 0.52
CA ASP A 91 -5.77 16.20 0.98
C ASP A 91 -5.72 15.67 2.43
N ASN A 92 -6.87 15.59 3.11
CA ASN A 92 -7.00 15.18 4.53
C ASN A 92 -7.33 13.68 4.72
N VAL A 93 -6.92 12.84 3.78
CA VAL A 93 -7.15 11.38 3.82
C VAL A 93 -6.08 10.63 4.60
N ASP A 94 -4.94 11.27 4.81
CA ASP A 94 -3.78 10.70 5.47
C ASP A 94 -2.94 11.79 6.14
N ARG A 95 -1.99 11.37 6.98
CA ARG A 95 -0.97 12.21 7.59
C ARG A 95 0.40 11.86 7.00
N TRP A 96 1.40 12.69 7.26
CA TRP A 96 2.78 12.35 6.91
C TRP A 96 3.28 11.18 7.77
N HIS A 97 3.89 10.19 7.11
CA HIS A 97 4.57 9.04 7.70
C HIS A 97 6.05 9.08 7.34
N THR A 98 6.90 8.74 8.30
CA THR A 98 8.35 8.78 8.12
C THR A 98 8.96 7.38 8.08
N PHE A 99 9.88 7.18 7.16
CA PHE A 99 10.62 5.94 6.95
C PHE A 99 12.12 6.21 6.95
N SER A 100 12.84 5.48 7.80
CA SER A 100 14.30 5.44 7.85
C SER A 100 14.85 4.07 7.45
N ASN A 101 13.98 3.13 7.06
CA ASN A 101 14.28 1.75 6.70
C ASN A 101 13.41 1.31 5.53
N TYR A 102 13.83 0.25 4.85
CA TYR A 102 13.06 -0.41 3.79
C TYR A 102 11.89 -1.19 4.40
N VAL A 103 10.74 -1.17 3.73
CA VAL A 103 9.52 -1.84 4.18
C VAL A 103 8.88 -2.57 3.00
N SER A 104 8.14 -3.64 3.27
CA SER A 104 7.43 -4.41 2.25
C SER A 104 5.98 -4.58 2.65
N SER A 105 5.06 -4.23 1.75
CA SER A 105 3.61 -4.30 1.94
C SER A 105 3.17 -3.71 3.28
N TYR A 106 3.76 -2.59 3.68
CA TYR A 106 3.44 -1.92 4.93
C TYR A 106 2.11 -1.18 4.80
N GLY A 107 1.10 -1.65 5.53
CA GLY A 107 -0.24 -1.08 5.53
C GLY A 107 -0.34 0.15 6.43
N ILE A 108 -0.99 1.20 5.91
CA ILE A 108 -1.24 2.47 6.60
C ILE A 108 -2.74 2.74 6.52
N ASP A 109 -3.38 2.80 7.69
CA ASP A 109 -4.80 3.11 7.77
C ASP A 109 -5.07 4.57 7.36
N TYR A 110 -6.14 4.76 6.60
CA TYR A 110 -6.60 6.09 6.23
C TYR A 110 -7.16 6.85 7.44
N ALA A 111 -6.92 8.15 7.50
CA ALA A 111 -7.46 9.02 8.55
C ALA A 111 -8.96 9.32 8.36
N THR A 112 -9.45 9.22 7.13
CA THR A 112 -10.87 9.42 6.78
C THR A 112 -11.33 8.36 5.78
N LYS A 113 -12.65 8.22 5.61
CA LYS A 113 -13.20 7.20 4.71
C LYS A 113 -12.79 7.44 3.26
N VAL A 114 -12.19 6.43 2.62
CA VAL A 114 -11.80 6.43 1.21
C VAL A 114 -12.65 5.43 0.43
N SER A 115 -13.19 5.85 -0.70
CA SER A 115 -13.95 5.04 -1.65
C SER A 115 -13.01 4.39 -2.66
N GLN A 116 -13.37 3.21 -3.18
CA GLN A 116 -12.58 2.57 -4.26
C GLN A 116 -12.46 3.44 -5.53
N TYR A 117 -13.41 4.36 -5.73
CA TYR A 117 -13.43 5.28 -6.88
C TYR A 117 -12.62 6.55 -6.67
N ASP A 118 -12.12 6.78 -5.45
CA ASP A 118 -11.29 7.94 -5.16
C ASP A 118 -9.95 7.80 -5.89
N GLU A 119 -9.54 8.88 -6.55
CA GLU A 119 -8.25 8.98 -7.19
C GLU A 119 -7.21 9.50 -6.18
N MET A 120 -6.18 8.70 -5.97
CA MET A 120 -5.19 8.86 -4.92
C MET A 120 -3.77 8.94 -5.50
N ARG A 121 -2.86 9.63 -4.82
CA ARG A 121 -1.43 9.66 -5.16
C ARG A 121 -0.58 9.69 -3.92
N ILE A 122 0.61 9.11 -4.01
CA ILE A 122 1.64 9.33 -2.99
C ILE A 122 2.33 10.67 -3.24
N GLU A 123 2.53 11.43 -2.17
CA GLU A 123 3.46 12.56 -2.15
C GLU A 123 4.62 12.23 -1.23
N GLY A 124 5.84 12.47 -1.69
CA GLY A 124 7.06 12.22 -0.93
C GLY A 124 7.87 13.50 -0.73
N LYS A 125 8.56 13.62 0.40
CA LYS A 125 9.56 14.66 0.68
C LYS A 125 10.68 14.11 1.56
N LYS A 126 11.82 14.78 1.59
CA LYS A 126 12.82 14.59 2.65
C LYS A 126 12.26 15.17 3.95
N ASP A 127 12.27 14.38 5.02
CA ASP A 127 11.73 14.84 6.30
C ASP A 127 12.64 15.91 6.93
N SER A 128 12.03 16.90 7.59
CA SER A 128 12.74 18.00 8.25
C SER A 128 13.61 17.55 9.42
N THR A 129 13.36 16.38 10.01
CA THR A 129 14.22 15.82 11.05
C THR A 129 15.47 15.14 10.50
N SER A 130 15.63 15.04 9.17
CA SER A 130 16.83 14.51 8.55
C SER A 130 18.04 15.40 8.86
N SER A 131 19.05 14.84 9.50
CA SER A 131 20.32 15.53 9.76
C SER A 131 21.31 15.45 8.60
N SER A 132 21.10 14.51 7.66
CA SER A 132 21.94 14.36 6.47
C SER A 132 21.65 15.46 5.45
N THR A 133 22.69 16.13 4.98
CA THR A 133 22.64 17.06 3.84
C THR A 133 22.74 16.36 2.49
N SER A 134 22.89 15.03 2.48
CA SER A 134 22.95 14.22 1.26
C SER A 134 21.58 14.10 0.60
N GLN A 135 21.62 13.88 -0.71
CA GLN A 135 20.44 13.62 -1.53
C GLN A 135 19.70 12.37 -1.05
N LEU A 136 18.38 12.48 -0.93
CA LEU A 136 17.49 11.39 -0.60
C LEU A 136 16.95 10.79 -1.91
N ARG A 137 17.34 9.55 -2.18
CA ARG A 137 16.84 8.71 -3.29
C ARG A 137 16.04 7.56 -2.73
N VAL A 138 14.78 7.50 -3.14
CA VAL A 138 13.83 6.48 -2.73
C VAL A 138 13.06 6.03 -3.96
N SER A 139 12.88 4.73 -4.09
CA SER A 139 11.92 4.17 -5.02
C SER A 139 11.15 3.06 -4.36
N GLY A 140 9.98 2.80 -4.89
CA GLY A 140 9.14 1.77 -4.35
C GLY A 140 7.86 1.61 -5.12
N ARG A 141 6.93 0.95 -4.44
CA ARG A 141 5.58 0.67 -4.91
C ARG A 141 4.58 1.15 -3.88
N PHE A 142 3.42 1.60 -4.35
CA PHE A 142 2.29 1.91 -3.50
C PHE A 142 0.99 1.40 -4.10
N ALA A 143 0.05 1.00 -3.24
CA ALA A 143 -1.30 0.63 -3.61
C ALA A 143 -2.27 1.46 -2.77
N PRO A 144 -3.04 2.39 -3.36
CA PRO A 144 -4.08 3.15 -2.66
C PRO A 144 -5.22 2.28 -2.12
#